data_AF-A0ABD2P2E0-F1
#
_entry.id   AF-A0ABD2P2E0-F1
#
_cell.length_a   1.000
_cell.length_b   1.000
_cell.length_c   1.000
_cell.angle_alpha   90.00
_cell.angle_beta   90.00
_cell.angle_gamma   90.00
#
_symmetry.space_group_name_H-M   'P 1'
#
loop_
_entity.id
_entity.type
_entity.pdbx_description
1 polymer ?
#
loop_
_entity_poly.entity_id
_entity_poly.type
_entity_poly.pdbx_seq_one_letter_code
_entity_poly.pdbx_strand_id
1 'polypeptide(L)'
;MCHLAIENSQFSFHFVISNFPPFFFQNVDHKLKYRSKKGQLPFVELNGEEIADSVIIIKELAARFNHDLDAALTAEQRNVAHAMISMIDNHLAWVVMWWRTKYPDQVLKGYKVNLQHALGTRIPNGILNFCFKFALGRKWFQGSKKVKAQGIGVHSPEEINAFGQSDLKVLSDMLADKPFFFGDEPTTLDVVVFAHLAQIYFIDKEVAYPLRDYMTESCPNLVGLVNRMKDRCFSDWDEICTNLDLNSHLPKPEPEQQKDNKEAAKDEKEAEGKELEPDDKDIEKEKADDKEKAKEKDVEENKEKETK
;
A
#
# COMPACT_ATOMS: atom_id res chain seq x y z
N MET A 1 7.69 2.60 12.93
CA MET A 1 8.22 1.25 12.65
C MET A 1 7.43 0.49 11.59
N CYS A 2 6.10 0.33 11.70
CA CYS A 2 5.37 -0.49 10.72
C CYS A 2 4.43 0.31 9.78
N HIS A 3 4.28 1.62 10.02
CA HIS A 3 3.47 2.54 9.20
C HIS A 3 3.91 2.54 7.73
N LEU A 4 5.23 2.49 7.51
CA LEU A 4 5.86 2.45 6.21
C LEU A 4 5.94 1.07 5.57
N ALA A 5 5.83 -0.02 6.33
CA ALA A 5 5.78 -1.35 5.72
C ALA A 5 4.44 -1.55 4.99
N ILE A 6 3.31 -1.02 5.52
CA ILE A 6 2.07 -0.94 4.74
C ILE A 6 2.19 0.07 3.61
N GLU A 7 2.83 1.22 3.84
CA GLU A 7 2.95 2.22 2.78
C GLU A 7 3.81 1.71 1.63
N ASN A 8 4.92 1.04 1.89
CA ASN A 8 5.77 0.42 0.86
C ASN A 8 5.13 -0.77 0.16
N SER A 9 4.22 -1.50 0.79
CA SER A 9 3.73 -2.76 0.23
C SER A 9 2.27 -2.75 -0.27
N GLN A 10 1.46 -1.81 0.21
CA GLN A 10 0.01 -1.76 -0.04
C GLN A 10 -0.49 -0.32 -0.26
N PHE A 11 0.29 0.69 0.14
CA PHE A 11 0.06 2.11 -0.19
C PHE A 11 1.25 2.70 -0.97
N SER A 12 1.64 2.00 -2.04
CA SER A 12 1.41 2.58 -3.36
C SER A 12 2.13 3.89 -3.67
N PHE A 13 3.45 3.84 -3.68
CA PHE A 13 4.25 5.01 -4.01
C PHE A 13 4.17 5.37 -5.49
N HIS A 14 4.31 6.67 -5.71
CA HIS A 14 4.73 7.23 -6.98
C HIS A 14 6.18 7.68 -6.87
N PHE A 15 7.03 7.11 -7.72
CA PHE A 15 8.43 7.50 -7.81
C PHE A 15 8.62 8.44 -8.99
N VAL A 16 9.12 9.64 -8.74
CA VAL A 16 9.69 10.48 -9.82
C VAL A 16 11.15 10.10 -9.97
N ILE A 17 11.53 9.54 -11.12
CA ILE A 17 12.91 9.08 -11.38
C ILE A 17 13.51 9.91 -12.51
N SER A 18 14.73 10.42 -12.30
CA SER A 18 15.52 11.14 -13.31
C SER A 18 16.68 10.28 -13.81
N ASN A 19 16.87 10.24 -15.13
CA ASN A 19 17.96 9.50 -15.78
C ASN A 19 19.34 10.21 -15.72
N PHE A 20 19.41 11.43 -15.17
CA PHE A 20 20.68 12.16 -15.10
C PHE A 20 21.41 11.86 -13.79
N PRO A 21 22.72 11.52 -13.81
CA PRO A 21 23.49 11.32 -12.60
C PRO A 21 23.56 12.59 -11.73
N PRO A 22 23.46 12.48 -10.39
CA PRO A 22 23.14 11.26 -9.64
C PRO A 22 21.69 10.80 -9.87
N PHE A 23 21.46 9.50 -9.95
CA PHE A 23 20.10 8.96 -10.01
C PHE A 23 19.35 9.37 -8.73
N PHE A 24 18.34 10.20 -8.90
CA PHE A 24 17.45 10.59 -7.81
C PHE A 24 16.08 10.00 -8.09
N PHE A 25 15.52 9.36 -7.06
CA PHE A 25 14.10 9.09 -7.00
C PHE A 25 13.47 9.91 -5.87
N GLN A 26 12.23 10.33 -6.06
CA GLN A 26 11.44 10.95 -5.01
C GLN A 26 10.20 10.12 -4.76
N ASN A 27 9.99 9.72 -3.51
CA ASN A 27 8.72 9.19 -3.03
C ASN A 27 7.72 10.33 -2.89
N VAL A 28 6.58 10.19 -3.57
CA VAL A 28 5.45 11.11 -3.42
C VAL A 28 4.39 10.45 -2.54
N ASP A 29 4.13 11.04 -1.37
CA ASP A 29 3.03 10.62 -0.50
C ASP A 29 1.70 10.86 -1.20
N HIS A 30 0.98 9.77 -1.45
CA HIS A 30 -0.25 9.84 -2.20
C HIS A 30 -1.46 10.29 -1.34
N LYS A 31 -1.31 10.49 -0.02
CA LYS A 31 -2.33 10.95 0.94
C LYS A 31 -3.70 10.28 0.79
N LEU A 32 -3.69 8.99 0.44
CA LEU A 32 -4.87 8.18 0.07
C LEU A 32 -5.71 8.71 -1.11
N LYS A 33 -5.25 9.72 -1.87
CA LYS A 33 -5.96 10.37 -2.98
C LYS A 33 -5.43 10.01 -4.36
N TYR A 34 -4.11 9.99 -4.56
CA TYR A 34 -3.53 9.81 -5.90
C TYR A 34 -3.55 8.35 -6.36
N ARG A 35 -3.78 8.16 -7.65
CA ARG A 35 -3.79 6.87 -8.37
C ARG A 35 -3.20 7.13 -9.76
N SER A 36 -2.65 6.09 -10.39
CA SER A 36 -2.30 6.18 -11.81
C SER A 36 -3.54 6.49 -12.66
N LYS A 37 -3.36 6.83 -13.93
CA LYS A 37 -4.45 6.96 -14.92
C LYS A 37 -5.30 5.69 -15.03
N LYS A 38 -4.74 4.53 -14.67
CA LYS A 38 -5.46 3.24 -14.62
C LYS A 38 -6.17 2.99 -13.28
N GLY A 39 -6.12 3.92 -12.34
CA GLY A 39 -6.65 3.73 -10.98
C GLY A 39 -5.81 2.77 -10.13
N GLN A 40 -4.62 2.42 -10.59
CA GLN A 40 -3.75 1.41 -9.99
C GLN A 40 -2.60 2.04 -9.21
N LEU A 41 -2.06 1.23 -8.32
CA LEU A 41 -0.86 1.50 -7.58
C LEU A 41 -0.10 0.17 -7.38
N PRO A 42 1.25 0.19 -7.26
CA PRO A 42 2.12 1.36 -7.40
C PRO A 42 2.19 1.88 -8.86
N PHE A 43 2.72 3.09 -9.04
CA PHE A 43 3.07 3.64 -10.35
C PHE A 43 4.34 4.51 -10.23
N VAL A 44 4.99 4.87 -11.31
CA VAL A 44 6.15 5.77 -11.33
C VAL A 44 5.99 6.80 -12.44
N GLU A 45 6.66 7.94 -12.32
CA GLU A 45 6.86 8.90 -13.39
C GLU A 45 8.34 8.91 -13.70
N LEU A 46 8.67 8.44 -14.89
CA LEU A 46 10.03 8.33 -15.36
C LEU A 46 10.20 9.28 -16.54
N ASN A 47 10.91 10.39 -16.31
CA ASN A 47 11.07 11.49 -17.27
C ASN A 47 9.72 12.02 -17.84
N GLY A 48 8.71 12.20 -17.00
CA GLY A 48 7.38 12.68 -17.41
C GLY A 48 6.44 11.59 -17.96
N GLU A 49 6.89 10.35 -18.07
CA GLU A 49 6.06 9.21 -18.48
C GLU A 49 5.53 8.44 -17.28
N GLU A 50 4.21 8.32 -17.18
CA GLU A 50 3.55 7.53 -16.14
C GLU A 50 3.57 6.03 -16.48
N ILE A 51 4.14 5.21 -15.60
CA ILE A 51 4.21 3.76 -15.72
C ILE A 51 3.53 3.15 -14.49
N ALA A 52 2.42 2.44 -14.69
CA ALA A 52 1.68 1.76 -13.62
C ALA A 52 1.87 0.25 -13.69
N ASP A 53 1.60 -0.44 -12.58
CA ASP A 53 1.78 -1.89 -12.35
C ASP A 53 3.23 -2.26 -12.02
N SER A 54 3.45 -2.94 -10.89
CA SER A 54 4.80 -3.26 -10.39
C SER A 54 5.60 -4.14 -11.35
N VAL A 55 4.96 -5.08 -12.05
CA VAL A 55 5.65 -5.96 -13.01
C VAL A 55 6.12 -5.14 -14.22
N ILE A 56 5.27 -4.23 -14.70
CA ILE A 56 5.61 -3.34 -15.81
C ILE A 56 6.71 -2.36 -15.39
N ILE A 57 6.59 -1.76 -14.19
CA ILE A 57 7.58 -0.84 -13.63
C ILE A 57 8.95 -1.52 -13.55
N ILE A 58 9.04 -2.70 -12.94
CA ILE A 58 10.31 -3.44 -12.81
C ILE A 58 10.91 -3.71 -14.19
N LYS A 59 10.10 -4.16 -15.14
CA LYS A 59 10.55 -4.44 -16.52
C LYS A 59 11.09 -3.19 -17.22
N GLU A 60 10.38 -2.07 -17.14
CA GLU A 60 10.78 -0.80 -17.76
C GLU A 60 12.05 -0.24 -17.13
N LEU A 61 12.17 -0.28 -15.80
CA LEU A 61 13.38 0.14 -15.10
C LEU A 61 14.56 -0.76 -15.45
N ALA A 62 14.38 -2.08 -15.46
CA ALA A 62 15.43 -3.03 -15.83
C ALA A 62 15.95 -2.77 -17.25
N ALA A 63 15.05 -2.50 -18.21
CA ALA A 63 15.42 -2.17 -19.59
C ALA A 63 16.16 -0.82 -19.68
N ARG A 64 15.67 0.22 -18.99
CA ARG A 64 16.22 1.58 -19.08
C ARG A 64 17.56 1.74 -18.36
N PHE A 65 17.76 1.02 -17.26
CA PHE A 65 19.00 1.05 -16.48
C PHE A 65 19.94 -0.12 -16.79
N ASN A 66 19.57 -0.97 -17.75
CA ASN A 66 20.34 -2.16 -18.15
C ASN A 66 20.70 -3.05 -16.94
N HIS A 67 19.72 -3.26 -16.07
CA HIS A 67 19.89 -4.00 -14.82
C HIS A 67 18.69 -4.93 -14.60
N ASP A 68 18.82 -6.16 -15.09
CA ASP A 68 17.83 -7.22 -14.90
C ASP A 68 18.23 -8.12 -13.71
N LEU A 69 17.42 -8.13 -12.66
CA LEU A 69 17.60 -8.95 -11.46
C LEU A 69 17.51 -10.45 -11.77
N ASP A 70 16.81 -10.82 -12.83
CA ASP A 70 16.56 -12.21 -13.22
C ASP A 70 17.48 -12.66 -14.38
N ALA A 71 18.49 -11.87 -14.72
CA ALA A 71 19.38 -12.13 -15.86
C ALA A 71 20.08 -13.50 -15.77
N ALA A 72 20.52 -13.86 -14.56
CA ALA A 72 21.24 -15.11 -14.29
C ALA A 72 20.34 -16.35 -14.18
N LEU A 73 19.02 -16.19 -14.18
CA LEU A 73 18.10 -17.31 -13.97
C LEU A 73 18.02 -18.24 -15.18
N THR A 74 17.99 -19.55 -14.92
CA THR A 74 17.64 -20.54 -15.95
C THR A 74 16.16 -20.44 -16.32
N ALA A 75 15.78 -21.06 -17.44
CA ALA A 75 14.37 -21.15 -17.84
C ALA A 75 13.51 -21.84 -16.77
N GLU A 76 14.00 -22.91 -16.13
CA GLU A 76 13.24 -23.55 -15.05
C GLU A 76 13.10 -22.63 -13.83
N GLN A 77 14.16 -21.93 -13.45
CA GLN A 77 14.11 -21.00 -12.32
C GLN A 77 13.13 -19.86 -12.57
N ARG A 78 13.08 -19.31 -13.80
CA ARG A 78 12.07 -18.30 -14.18
C ARG A 78 10.64 -18.83 -14.07
N ASN A 79 10.39 -20.08 -14.49
CA ASN A 79 9.07 -20.70 -14.36
C ASN A 79 8.67 -20.88 -12.89
N VAL A 80 9.61 -21.32 -12.04
CA VAL A 80 9.39 -21.44 -10.59
C VAL A 80 9.14 -20.07 -9.97
N ALA A 81 9.94 -19.06 -10.31
CA ALA A 81 9.77 -17.69 -9.83
C ALA A 81 8.37 -17.16 -10.16
N HIS A 82 7.92 -17.33 -11.41
CA HIS A 82 6.59 -16.94 -11.85
C HIS A 82 5.49 -17.64 -11.05
N ALA A 83 5.60 -18.94 -10.82
CA ALA A 83 4.62 -19.70 -10.04
C ALA A 83 4.56 -19.22 -8.57
N MET A 84 5.72 -18.98 -7.96
CA MET A 84 5.79 -18.50 -6.57
C MET A 84 5.25 -17.07 -6.43
N ILE A 85 5.63 -16.16 -7.33
CA ILE A 85 5.08 -14.79 -7.36
C ILE A 85 3.55 -14.84 -7.54
N SER A 86 3.06 -15.69 -8.44
CA SER A 86 1.62 -15.85 -8.66
C SER A 86 0.90 -16.36 -7.41
N MET A 87 1.48 -17.31 -6.66
CA MET A 87 0.95 -17.78 -5.38
C MET A 87 0.93 -16.64 -4.34
N ILE A 88 2.02 -15.87 -4.23
CA ILE A 88 2.11 -14.76 -3.29
C ILE A 88 1.03 -13.70 -3.59
N ASP A 89 0.95 -13.24 -4.83
CA ASP A 89 0.06 -12.14 -5.23
C ASP A 89 -1.43 -12.54 -5.25
N ASN A 90 -1.73 -13.80 -5.61
CA ASN A 90 -3.11 -14.26 -5.80
C ASN A 90 -3.65 -15.13 -4.67
N HIS A 91 -2.82 -15.52 -3.70
CA HIS A 91 -3.23 -16.32 -2.55
C HIS A 91 -2.81 -15.66 -1.22
N LEU A 92 -1.51 -15.59 -0.92
CA LEU A 92 -1.01 -15.05 0.35
C LEU A 92 -1.44 -13.60 0.58
N ALA A 93 -1.36 -12.75 -0.43
CA ALA A 93 -1.79 -11.35 -0.36
C ALA A 93 -3.28 -11.21 0.00
N TRP A 94 -4.12 -12.14 -0.47
CA TRP A 94 -5.55 -12.16 -0.15
C TRP A 94 -5.85 -12.68 1.25
N VAL A 95 -5.03 -13.59 1.78
CA VAL A 95 -5.06 -13.96 3.20
C VAL A 95 -4.71 -12.76 4.09
N VAL A 96 -3.66 -12.00 3.74
CA VAL A 96 -3.30 -10.77 4.45
C VAL A 96 -4.41 -9.72 4.33
N MET A 97 -4.99 -9.54 3.14
CA MET A 97 -6.12 -8.63 2.92
C MET A 97 -7.36 -9.02 3.73
N TRP A 98 -7.65 -10.32 3.82
CA TRP A 98 -8.71 -10.82 4.70
C TRP A 98 -8.49 -10.36 6.14
N TRP A 99 -7.30 -10.60 6.70
CA TRP A 99 -6.99 -10.19 8.08
C TRP A 99 -7.15 -8.68 8.25
N ARG A 100 -6.67 -7.87 7.29
CA ARG A 100 -6.79 -6.42 7.33
C ARG A 100 -8.24 -5.93 7.36
N THR A 101 -9.10 -6.55 6.56
CA THR A 101 -10.52 -6.18 6.48
C THR A 101 -11.33 -6.71 7.64
N LYS A 102 -10.93 -7.83 8.24
CA LYS A 102 -11.58 -8.46 9.39
C LYS A 102 -11.24 -7.77 10.71
N TYR A 103 -9.99 -7.33 10.88
CA TYR A 103 -9.48 -6.76 12.13
C TYR A 103 -8.93 -5.33 11.96
N PRO A 104 -9.74 -4.36 11.50
CA PRO A 104 -9.26 -3.01 11.16
C PRO A 104 -8.66 -2.26 12.37
N ASP A 105 -9.21 -2.45 13.58
CA ASP A 105 -8.63 -1.84 14.79
C ASP A 105 -7.23 -2.41 15.10
N GLN A 106 -7.01 -3.71 14.85
CA GLN A 106 -5.69 -4.34 15.00
C GLN A 106 -4.71 -3.88 13.94
N VAL A 107 -5.16 -3.65 12.70
CA VAL A 107 -4.34 -3.03 11.64
C VAL A 107 -3.86 -1.65 12.10
N LEU A 108 -4.78 -0.78 12.52
CA LEU A 108 -4.42 0.58 12.93
C LEU A 108 -3.40 0.58 14.09
N LYS A 109 -3.61 -0.31 15.08
CA LYS A 109 -2.68 -0.47 16.21
C LYS A 109 -1.34 -1.07 15.76
N GLY A 110 -1.38 -2.19 15.05
CA GLY A 110 -0.21 -2.99 14.67
C GLY A 110 0.74 -2.23 13.77
N TYR A 111 0.18 -1.36 12.95
CA TYR A 111 0.96 -0.51 12.06
C TYR A 111 1.27 0.88 12.61
N LYS A 112 0.75 1.24 13.79
CA LYS A 112 0.91 2.56 14.41
C LYS A 112 0.52 3.70 13.48
N VAL A 113 -0.60 3.54 12.77
CA VAL A 113 -1.06 4.51 11.77
C VAL A 113 -1.41 5.82 12.47
N ASN A 114 -0.83 6.93 12.02
CA ASN A 114 -1.20 8.27 12.48
C ASN A 114 -2.25 8.87 11.53
N LEU A 115 -3.50 8.92 11.99
CA LEU A 115 -4.64 9.37 11.16
C LEU A 115 -4.56 10.85 10.76
N GLN A 116 -3.97 11.70 11.60
CA GLN A 116 -3.75 13.11 11.26
C GLN A 116 -2.80 13.24 10.07
N HIS A 117 -1.71 12.48 10.10
CA HIS A 117 -0.72 12.44 9.04
C HIS A 117 -1.31 11.87 7.75
N ALA A 118 -1.90 10.67 7.82
CA ALA A 118 -2.46 9.95 6.67
C ALA A 118 -3.55 10.72 5.90
N LEU A 119 -4.21 11.67 6.57
CA LEU A 119 -5.27 12.50 5.99
C LEU A 119 -4.86 13.94 5.71
N GLY A 120 -3.68 14.37 6.17
CA GLY A 120 -3.27 15.76 6.13
C GLY A 120 -4.20 16.70 6.92
N THR A 121 -4.65 16.29 8.10
CA THR A 121 -5.60 17.07 8.92
C THR A 121 -5.08 17.31 10.33
N ARG A 122 -5.44 18.46 10.90
CA ARG A 122 -5.08 18.87 12.28
C ARG A 122 -6.14 18.53 13.33
N ILE A 123 -7.21 17.83 12.92
CA ILE A 123 -8.29 17.44 13.83
C ILE A 123 -7.72 16.51 14.93
N PRO A 124 -8.08 16.65 16.21
CA PRO A 124 -7.61 15.76 17.27
C PRO A 124 -7.93 14.27 17.01
N ASN A 125 -6.98 13.39 17.36
CA ASN A 125 -7.08 11.95 17.11
C ASN A 125 -8.35 11.27 17.66
N GLY A 126 -8.92 11.76 18.77
CA GLY A 126 -10.17 11.22 19.33
C GLY A 126 -11.38 11.41 18.42
N ILE A 127 -11.53 12.61 17.85
CA ILE A 127 -12.62 12.95 16.93
C ILE A 127 -12.40 12.28 15.58
N LEU A 128 -11.15 12.28 15.11
CA LEU A 128 -10.75 11.54 13.93
C LEU A 128 -11.13 10.08 14.07
N ASN A 129 -10.67 9.36 15.10
CA ASN A 129 -10.99 7.94 15.30
C ASN A 129 -12.48 7.64 15.20
N PHE A 130 -13.35 8.49 15.74
CA PHE A 130 -14.81 8.29 15.65
C PHE A 130 -15.34 8.44 14.21
N CYS A 131 -15.03 9.55 13.54
CA CYS A 131 -15.43 9.78 12.14
C CYS A 131 -14.75 8.79 11.17
N PHE A 132 -13.52 8.40 11.47
CA PHE A 132 -12.73 7.43 10.70
C PHE A 132 -13.28 6.03 10.79
N LYS A 133 -13.78 5.59 11.96
CA LYS A 133 -14.45 4.30 12.09
C LYS A 133 -15.66 4.20 11.15
N PHE A 134 -16.42 5.28 10.96
CA PHE A 134 -17.53 5.31 10.00
C PHE A 134 -17.06 5.37 8.53
N ALA A 135 -16.12 6.25 8.21
CA ALA A 135 -15.65 6.43 6.83
C ALA A 135 -14.83 5.23 6.32
N LEU A 136 -13.89 4.72 7.13
CA LEU A 136 -13.16 3.51 6.82
C LEU A 136 -14.02 2.26 6.98
N GLY A 137 -15.04 2.26 7.85
CA GLY A 137 -15.99 1.15 7.96
C GLY A 137 -16.58 0.77 6.60
N ARG A 138 -16.92 1.76 5.75
CA ARG A 138 -17.32 1.53 4.36
C ARG A 138 -16.19 0.93 3.50
N LYS A 139 -14.95 1.43 3.61
CA LYS A 139 -13.80 0.88 2.85
C LYS A 139 -13.44 -0.55 3.29
N TRP A 140 -13.42 -0.84 4.58
CA TRP A 140 -13.17 -2.18 5.12
C TRP A 140 -14.28 -3.15 4.73
N PHE A 141 -15.54 -2.71 4.77
CA PHE A 141 -16.67 -3.49 4.28
C PHE A 141 -16.57 -3.79 2.78
N GLN A 142 -16.20 -2.80 1.96
CA GLN A 142 -15.92 -3.03 0.54
C GLN A 142 -14.75 -3.99 0.33
N GLY A 143 -13.69 -3.86 1.14
CA GLY A 143 -12.57 -4.79 1.14
C GLY A 143 -13.01 -6.23 1.45
N SER A 144 -13.85 -6.41 2.47
CA SER A 144 -14.41 -7.72 2.82
C SER A 144 -15.23 -8.32 1.66
N LYS A 145 -16.01 -7.50 0.94
CA LYS A 145 -16.69 -7.94 -0.28
C LYS A 145 -15.72 -8.39 -1.37
N LYS A 146 -14.61 -7.67 -1.58
CA LYS A 146 -13.57 -8.05 -2.56
C LYS A 146 -12.91 -9.37 -2.19
N VAL A 147 -12.56 -9.55 -0.92
CA VAL A 147 -11.96 -10.81 -0.44
C VAL A 147 -12.93 -11.98 -0.59
N LYS A 148 -14.22 -11.77 -0.33
CA LYS A 148 -15.26 -12.78 -0.61
C LYS A 148 -15.39 -13.08 -2.11
N ALA A 149 -15.35 -12.06 -2.96
CA ALA A 149 -15.46 -12.23 -4.42
C ALA A 149 -14.24 -12.94 -5.02
N GLN A 150 -13.04 -12.73 -4.45
CA GLN A 150 -11.83 -13.43 -4.87
C GLN A 150 -11.84 -14.92 -4.46
N GLY A 151 -12.58 -15.28 -3.42
CA GLY A 151 -12.74 -16.67 -2.96
C GLY A 151 -12.22 -16.92 -1.56
N ILE A 152 -11.11 -16.30 -1.14
CA ILE A 152 -10.56 -16.51 0.22
C ILE A 152 -11.59 -16.18 1.31
N GLY A 153 -12.39 -15.14 1.11
CA GLY A 153 -13.36 -14.69 2.11
C GLY A 153 -14.58 -15.60 2.33
N VAL A 154 -14.72 -16.71 1.59
CA VAL A 154 -15.81 -17.68 1.83
C VAL A 154 -15.46 -18.72 2.90
N HIS A 155 -14.18 -18.85 3.23
CA HIS A 155 -13.67 -19.85 4.17
C HIS A 155 -13.76 -19.37 5.63
N SER A 156 -13.62 -20.31 6.57
CA SER A 156 -13.53 -20.02 7.99
C SER A 156 -12.21 -19.29 8.34
N PRO A 157 -12.18 -18.50 9.43
CA PRO A 157 -10.96 -17.88 9.92
C PRO A 157 -9.80 -18.87 10.10
N GLU A 158 -10.07 -20.08 10.57
CA GLU A 158 -9.08 -21.13 10.82
C GLU A 158 -8.48 -21.64 9.50
N GLU A 159 -9.32 -21.92 8.50
CA GLU A 159 -8.87 -22.33 7.16
C GLU A 159 -8.04 -21.24 6.49
N ILE A 160 -8.47 -19.97 6.57
CA ILE A 160 -7.76 -18.85 5.95
C ILE A 160 -6.37 -18.66 6.58
N ASN A 161 -6.26 -18.81 7.90
CA ASN A 161 -4.95 -18.80 8.56
C ASN A 161 -4.09 -20.00 8.10
N ALA A 162 -4.67 -21.20 8.01
CA ALA A 162 -3.94 -22.39 7.55
C ALA A 162 -3.43 -22.24 6.09
N PHE A 163 -4.18 -21.57 5.22
CA PHE A 163 -3.74 -21.23 3.86
C PHE A 163 -2.49 -20.35 3.87
N GLY A 164 -2.50 -19.25 4.62
CA GLY A 164 -1.32 -18.39 4.72
C GLY A 164 -0.12 -19.11 5.36
N GLN A 165 -0.34 -19.96 6.38
CA GLN A 165 0.72 -20.76 6.97
C GLN A 165 1.32 -21.76 5.96
N SER A 166 0.48 -22.34 5.10
CA SER A 166 0.92 -23.25 4.04
C SER A 166 1.77 -22.53 2.98
N ASP A 167 1.37 -21.32 2.56
CA ASP A 167 2.17 -20.51 1.63
C ASP A 167 3.52 -20.13 2.24
N LEU A 168 3.54 -19.70 3.51
CA LEU A 168 4.77 -19.41 4.25
C LEU A 168 5.67 -20.64 4.33
N LYS A 169 5.09 -21.82 4.59
CA LYS A 169 5.83 -23.07 4.62
C LYS A 169 6.45 -23.40 3.26
N VAL A 170 5.72 -23.24 2.16
CA VAL A 170 6.24 -23.47 0.80
C VAL A 170 7.44 -22.56 0.52
N LEU A 171 7.32 -21.26 0.83
CA LEU A 171 8.43 -20.32 0.67
C LEU A 171 9.62 -20.67 1.56
N SER A 172 9.36 -21.05 2.82
CA SER A 172 10.39 -21.49 3.78
C SER A 172 11.13 -22.73 3.27
N ASP A 173 10.41 -23.75 2.81
CA ASP A 173 10.98 -24.98 2.28
C ASP A 173 11.78 -24.72 1.00
N MET A 174 11.31 -23.83 0.13
CA MET A 174 12.01 -23.45 -1.10
C MET A 174 13.28 -22.64 -0.82
N LEU A 175 13.25 -21.71 0.15
CA LEU A 175 14.42 -20.95 0.57
C LEU A 175 15.47 -21.86 1.23
N ALA A 176 15.02 -22.80 2.07
CA ALA A 176 15.86 -23.71 2.82
C ALA A 176 16.99 -22.97 3.56
N ASP A 177 18.24 -23.33 3.32
CA ASP A 177 19.47 -22.75 3.87
C ASP A 177 20.12 -21.69 2.95
N LYS A 178 19.53 -21.41 1.78
CA LYS A 178 20.08 -20.45 0.82
C LYS A 178 19.94 -19.00 1.30
N PRO A 179 20.87 -18.11 0.94
CA PRO A 179 20.75 -16.69 1.26
C PRO A 179 19.59 -16.02 0.50
N PHE A 180 19.34 -16.43 -0.75
CA PHE A 180 18.22 -15.99 -1.60
C PHE A 180 17.62 -17.19 -2.36
N PHE A 181 16.43 -17.04 -2.95
CA PHE A 181 15.68 -18.18 -3.50
C PHE A 181 16.43 -18.98 -4.58
N PHE A 182 17.26 -18.30 -5.39
CA PHE A 182 17.96 -18.91 -6.51
C PHE A 182 19.50 -18.87 -6.44
N GLY A 183 20.07 -18.48 -5.29
CA GLY A 183 21.52 -18.46 -5.10
C GLY A 183 21.98 -17.34 -4.18
N ASP A 184 23.14 -16.76 -4.50
CA ASP A 184 23.85 -15.79 -3.67
C ASP A 184 23.42 -14.33 -3.87
N GLU A 185 22.71 -14.03 -4.97
CA GLU A 185 22.18 -12.71 -5.26
C GLU A 185 20.65 -12.70 -5.29
N PRO A 186 20.00 -11.61 -4.82
CA PRO A 186 18.55 -11.50 -4.81
C PRO A 186 18.01 -11.35 -6.23
N THR A 187 16.86 -11.94 -6.47
CA THR A 187 16.13 -11.84 -7.74
C THR A 187 14.79 -11.14 -7.55
N THR A 188 13.99 -11.01 -8.61
CA THR A 188 12.64 -10.44 -8.49
C THR A 188 11.78 -11.20 -7.45
N LEU A 189 11.97 -12.52 -7.31
CA LEU A 189 11.25 -13.31 -6.32
C LEU A 189 11.57 -12.86 -4.88
N ASP A 190 12.85 -12.63 -4.56
CA ASP A 190 13.26 -12.16 -3.22
C ASP A 190 12.66 -10.78 -2.90
N VAL A 191 12.58 -9.89 -3.90
CA VAL A 191 11.95 -8.57 -3.77
C VAL A 191 10.45 -8.69 -3.47
N VAL A 192 9.73 -9.53 -4.23
CA VAL A 192 8.28 -9.75 -4.04
C VAL A 192 8.00 -10.40 -2.68
N VAL A 193 8.80 -11.39 -2.29
CA VAL A 193 8.70 -12.06 -0.99
C VAL A 193 8.96 -11.06 0.14
N PHE A 194 10.02 -10.26 0.05
CA PHE A 194 10.27 -9.20 1.02
C PHE A 194 9.09 -8.24 1.17
N ALA A 195 8.55 -7.73 0.05
CA ALA A 195 7.43 -6.78 0.06
C ALA A 195 6.17 -7.35 0.76
N HIS A 196 5.92 -8.65 0.64
CA HIS A 196 4.79 -9.31 1.29
C HIS A 196 5.08 -9.68 2.75
N LEU A 197 6.22 -10.30 3.03
CA LEU A 197 6.55 -10.80 4.36
C LEU A 197 6.92 -9.69 5.34
N ALA A 198 7.45 -8.55 4.88
CA ALA A 198 7.70 -7.39 5.73
C ALA A 198 6.39 -6.88 6.38
N GLN A 199 5.27 -6.92 5.67
CA GLN A 199 3.94 -6.56 6.21
C GLN A 199 3.51 -7.47 7.34
N ILE A 200 3.92 -8.74 7.27
CA ILE A 200 3.55 -9.73 8.27
C ILE A 200 4.48 -9.59 9.47
N TYR A 201 5.78 -9.57 9.23
CA TYR A 201 6.82 -9.64 10.24
C TYR A 201 6.89 -8.39 11.13
N PHE A 202 6.77 -7.19 10.55
CA PHE A 202 6.98 -5.95 11.29
C PHE A 202 5.77 -5.46 12.09
N ILE A 203 4.61 -6.12 11.99
CA ILE A 203 3.42 -5.78 12.78
C ILE A 203 3.78 -5.79 14.27
N ASP A 204 3.41 -4.72 14.97
CA ASP A 204 3.74 -4.53 16.37
C ASP A 204 3.40 -5.78 17.21
N LYS A 205 4.37 -6.20 18.03
CA LYS A 205 4.31 -7.43 18.83
C LYS A 205 3.13 -7.46 19.80
N GLU A 206 2.59 -6.31 20.18
CA GLU A 206 1.39 -6.23 21.02
C GLU A 206 0.09 -6.59 20.30
N VAL A 207 0.12 -6.70 18.96
CA VAL A 207 -1.02 -7.18 18.18
C VAL A 207 -0.86 -8.67 17.97
N ALA A 208 -1.89 -9.42 18.36
CA ALA A 208 -1.99 -10.84 18.05
C ALA A 208 -2.16 -11.01 16.54
N TYR A 209 -1.21 -11.69 15.89
CA TYR A 209 -1.30 -11.96 14.47
C TYR A 209 -0.73 -13.34 14.14
N PRO A 210 -1.60 -14.36 13.98
CA PRO A 210 -1.18 -15.76 13.87
C PRO A 210 -0.17 -16.05 12.75
N LEU A 211 -0.23 -15.31 11.63
CA LEU A 211 0.73 -15.48 10.54
C LEU A 211 2.13 -14.99 10.89
N ARG A 212 2.24 -13.87 11.64
CA ARG A 212 3.54 -13.39 12.13
C ARG A 212 4.14 -14.39 13.12
N ASP A 213 3.31 -14.89 14.02
CA ASP A 213 3.74 -15.82 15.06
C ASP A 213 4.22 -17.13 14.41
N TYR A 214 3.45 -17.70 13.47
CA TYR A 214 3.85 -18.86 12.68
C TYR A 214 5.15 -18.61 11.89
N MET A 215 5.27 -17.48 11.19
CA MET A 215 6.48 -17.14 10.44
C MET A 215 7.71 -17.09 11.35
N THR A 216 7.57 -16.52 12.55
CA THR A 216 8.66 -16.37 13.51
C THR A 216 9.07 -17.71 14.13
N GLU A 217 8.11 -18.56 14.44
CA GLU A 217 8.34 -19.83 15.15
C GLU A 217 8.70 -20.98 14.21
N SER A 218 8.06 -21.04 13.03
CA SER A 218 8.13 -22.18 12.11
C SER A 218 8.89 -21.88 10.81
N CYS A 219 9.11 -20.60 10.47
CA CYS A 219 9.83 -20.19 9.25
C CYS A 219 10.95 -19.16 9.53
N PRO A 220 11.87 -19.42 10.48
CA PRO A 220 12.89 -18.43 10.89
C PRO A 220 13.85 -18.05 9.76
N ASN A 221 14.04 -18.90 8.75
CA ASN A 221 14.83 -18.58 7.55
C ASN A 221 14.18 -17.47 6.72
N LEU A 222 12.84 -17.40 6.64
CA LEU A 222 12.13 -16.29 6.00
C LEU A 222 12.29 -14.98 6.78
N VAL A 223 12.30 -15.04 8.12
CA VAL A 223 12.67 -13.87 8.94
C VAL A 223 14.09 -13.41 8.62
N GLY A 224 15.02 -14.36 8.46
CA GLY A 224 16.37 -14.07 8.00
C GLY A 224 16.41 -13.36 6.64
N LEU A 225 15.66 -13.86 5.65
CA LEU A 225 15.55 -13.24 4.33
C LEU A 225 15.00 -11.81 4.41
N VAL A 226 13.92 -11.61 5.17
CA VAL A 226 13.30 -10.28 5.33
C VAL A 226 14.30 -9.27 5.90
N ASN A 227 15.06 -9.66 6.93
CA ASN A 227 16.07 -8.76 7.51
C ASN A 227 17.23 -8.50 6.53
N ARG A 228 17.73 -9.52 5.81
CA ARG A 228 18.77 -9.33 4.78
C ARG A 228 18.34 -8.34 3.71
N MET A 229 17.12 -8.48 3.18
CA MET A 229 16.58 -7.57 2.18
C MET A 229 16.38 -6.16 2.73
N LYS A 230 15.86 -6.04 3.97
CA LYS A 230 15.73 -4.75 4.67
C LYS A 230 17.09 -4.05 4.79
N ASP A 231 18.10 -4.74 5.31
CA ASP A 231 19.43 -4.16 5.55
C ASP A 231 20.14 -3.80 4.23
N ARG A 232 19.91 -4.57 3.15
CA ARG A 232 20.48 -4.31 1.82
C ARG A 232 19.82 -3.14 1.10
N CYS A 233 18.51 -2.96 1.24
CA CYS A 233 17.74 -1.99 0.46
C CYS A 233 17.41 -0.69 1.21
N PHE A 234 17.45 -0.70 2.55
CA PHE A 234 16.98 0.41 3.39
C PHE A 234 17.97 0.70 4.52
N SER A 235 19.11 1.32 4.19
CA SER A 235 20.13 1.70 5.19
C SER A 235 19.63 2.73 6.22
N ASP A 236 18.59 3.47 5.85
CA ASP A 236 17.91 4.52 6.63
C ASP A 236 16.55 4.07 7.18
N TRP A 237 16.30 2.74 7.24
CA TRP A 237 15.03 2.15 7.69
C TRP A 237 14.49 2.77 8.99
N ASP A 238 15.34 2.94 10.00
CA ASP A 238 14.93 3.47 11.30
C ASP A 238 14.57 4.96 11.24
N GLU A 239 15.28 5.76 10.42
CA GLU A 239 14.96 7.18 10.20
C GLU A 239 13.60 7.30 9.52
N ILE A 240 13.43 6.60 8.41
CA ILE A 240 12.18 6.53 7.65
C ILE A 240 11.02 6.13 8.57
N CYS A 241 11.20 5.07 9.35
CA CYS A 241 10.19 4.52 10.24
C CYS A 241 9.82 5.40 11.44
N THR A 242 10.71 6.30 11.85
CA THR A 242 10.54 7.17 13.02
C THR A 242 9.98 8.52 12.62
N ASN A 243 10.54 9.12 11.57
CA ASN A 243 10.20 10.46 11.12
C ASN A 243 9.05 10.45 10.09
N LEU A 244 8.72 9.28 9.53
CA LEU A 244 7.83 9.14 8.37
C LEU A 244 8.32 9.97 7.17
N ASP A 245 9.63 10.23 7.12
CA ASP A 245 10.29 10.91 6.01
C ASP A 245 10.59 9.87 4.92
N LEU A 246 9.80 9.92 3.85
CA LEU A 246 9.91 9.01 2.71
C LEU A 246 11.10 9.35 1.79
N ASN A 247 11.75 10.49 2.01
CA ASN A 247 12.84 10.96 1.17
C ASN A 247 14.08 11.31 2.00
N SER A 248 14.35 10.56 3.07
CA SER A 248 15.54 10.72 3.93
C SER A 248 16.85 10.65 3.16
N HIS A 249 16.87 9.98 2.00
CA HIS A 249 18.01 9.90 1.09
C HIS A 249 18.25 11.18 0.25
N LEU A 250 17.27 12.09 0.18
CA LEU A 250 17.40 13.35 -0.55
C LEU A 250 18.05 14.44 0.34
N PRO A 251 18.89 15.33 -0.23
CA PRO A 251 19.41 16.49 0.50
C PRO A 251 18.27 17.35 1.03
N LYS A 252 18.23 17.57 2.35
CA LYS A 252 17.23 18.45 2.97
C LYS A 252 17.57 19.92 2.66
N PRO A 253 16.57 20.76 2.30
CA PRO A 253 16.82 22.18 2.10
C PRO A 253 17.43 22.81 3.37
N GLU A 254 18.37 23.74 3.22
CA GLU A 254 18.88 24.51 4.37
C GLU A 254 17.70 25.21 5.06
N PRO A 255 17.61 25.18 6.40
CA PRO A 255 16.50 25.82 7.11
C PRO A 255 16.53 27.31 6.83
N GLU A 256 15.47 27.82 6.20
CA GLU A 256 15.28 29.26 6.00
C GLU A 256 15.33 29.96 7.35
N GLN A 257 16.34 30.82 7.53
CA GLN A 257 16.37 31.75 8.64
C GLN A 257 15.13 32.64 8.54
N GLN A 258 14.17 32.45 9.46
CA GLN A 258 13.02 33.33 9.59
C GLN A 258 13.54 34.75 9.84
N LYS A 259 13.52 35.58 8.78
CA LYS A 259 13.64 37.02 8.94
C LYS A 259 12.33 37.52 9.52
N ASP A 260 12.36 37.83 10.81
CA ASP A 260 11.35 38.63 11.49
C ASP A 260 11.20 39.99 10.79
N ASN A 261 10.32 40.09 9.80
CA ASN A 261 9.84 41.38 9.31
C ASN A 261 8.47 41.66 9.94
N LYS A 262 8.50 42.12 11.20
CA LYS A 262 7.42 42.92 11.78
C LYS A 262 7.51 44.33 11.21
N GLU A 263 6.96 44.57 10.01
CA GLU A 263 6.53 45.90 9.54
C GLU A 263 5.95 45.80 8.11
N ALA A 264 4.77 45.19 7.99
CA ALA A 264 3.89 45.39 6.82
C ALA A 264 2.40 45.18 7.14
N ALA A 265 2.05 45.05 8.43
CA ALA A 265 0.65 44.93 8.85
C ALA A 265 0.12 46.30 9.28
N LYS A 266 -0.06 47.23 8.32
CA LYS A 266 -0.86 48.44 8.61
C LYS A 266 -1.62 49.10 7.46
N ASP A 267 -1.45 48.72 6.19
CA ASP A 267 -2.11 49.45 5.08
C ASP A 267 -3.05 48.64 4.17
N GLU A 268 -3.47 47.42 4.52
CA GLU A 268 -4.46 46.67 3.72
C GLU A 268 -5.79 46.39 4.45
N LYS A 269 -6.15 47.22 5.44
CA LYS A 269 -7.50 47.23 6.03
C LYS A 269 -8.33 48.40 5.48
N GLU A 270 -8.44 48.53 4.15
CA GLU A 270 -9.48 49.37 3.53
C GLU A 270 -9.54 49.18 2.00
N ALA A 271 -9.78 47.95 1.52
CA ALA A 271 -10.35 47.77 0.18
C ALA A 271 -11.08 46.43 0.08
N GLU A 272 -12.30 46.49 -0.45
CA GLU A 272 -13.12 45.39 -0.95
C GLU A 272 -13.88 44.54 0.08
N GLY A 273 -14.92 45.16 0.63
CA GLY A 273 -16.20 44.47 0.71
C GLY A 273 -16.85 44.44 -0.69
N LYS A 274 -17.04 43.24 -1.24
CA LYS A 274 -18.15 42.87 -2.14
C LYS A 274 -18.18 41.35 -2.39
N GLU A 275 -19.28 40.75 -1.94
CA GLU A 275 -19.97 39.56 -2.47
C GLU A 275 -19.17 38.29 -2.83
N LEU A 276 -19.39 37.22 -2.05
CA LEU A 276 -19.27 35.84 -2.52
C LEU A 276 -20.47 35.04 -1.98
N GLU A 277 -21.42 34.74 -2.88
CA GLU A 277 -22.39 33.65 -2.70
C GLU A 277 -21.68 32.28 -2.76
N PRO A 278 -22.16 31.25 -2.03
CA PRO A 278 -21.63 29.90 -2.16
C PRO A 278 -22.27 29.19 -3.37
N ASP A 279 -21.44 28.75 -4.33
CA ASP A 279 -21.86 27.94 -5.48
C ASP A 279 -22.07 26.47 -5.04
N ASP A 280 -23.29 26.17 -4.63
CA ASP A 280 -23.83 24.82 -4.43
C ASP A 280 -24.11 24.15 -5.78
N LYS A 281 -23.12 23.50 -6.42
CA LYS A 281 -23.37 22.78 -7.70
C LYS A 281 -22.75 21.41 -7.93
N ASP A 282 -22.05 20.82 -6.97
CA ASP A 282 -21.49 19.45 -7.17
C ASP A 282 -22.08 18.37 -6.26
N ILE A 283 -23.14 18.67 -5.49
CA ILE A 283 -23.83 17.67 -4.63
C ILE A 283 -25.16 17.16 -5.25
N GLU A 284 -25.68 17.79 -6.30
CA GLU A 284 -26.97 17.39 -6.89
C GLU A 284 -26.89 16.38 -8.04
N LYS A 285 -25.73 16.20 -8.68
CA LYS A 285 -25.59 15.22 -9.79
C LYS A 285 -25.53 13.76 -9.34
N GLU A 286 -24.95 13.45 -8.17
CA GLU A 286 -24.91 12.08 -7.67
C GLU A 286 -26.27 11.60 -7.11
N LYS A 287 -27.18 12.52 -6.71
CA LYS A 287 -28.50 12.16 -6.19
C LYS A 287 -29.55 11.87 -7.27
N ALA A 288 -29.33 12.31 -8.51
CA ALA A 288 -30.26 12.07 -9.62
C ALA A 288 -30.06 10.67 -10.24
N ASP A 289 -28.80 10.26 -10.47
CA ASP A 289 -28.48 8.98 -11.13
C ASP A 289 -28.82 7.75 -10.28
N ASP A 290 -28.72 7.85 -8.95
CA ASP A 290 -29.09 6.73 -8.05
C ASP A 290 -30.62 6.55 -7.92
N LYS A 291 -31.41 7.59 -8.20
CA LYS A 291 -32.88 7.54 -8.11
C LYS A 291 -33.52 6.97 -9.37
N GLU A 292 -32.88 7.13 -10.54
CA GLU A 292 -33.33 6.49 -11.79
C GLU A 292 -33.01 5.00 -11.82
N LYS A 293 -31.81 4.58 -11.37
CA LYS A 293 -31.44 3.15 -11.31
C LYS A 293 -32.21 2.33 -10.27
N ALA A 294 -32.71 2.95 -9.20
CA ALA A 294 -33.57 2.29 -8.23
C ALA A 294 -34.99 2.05 -8.78
N LYS A 295 -35.50 2.96 -9.61
CA LYS A 295 -36.85 2.84 -10.21
C LYS A 295 -36.90 1.83 -11.36
N GLU A 296 -35.82 1.65 -12.12
CA GLU A 296 -35.79 0.63 -13.19
C GLU A 296 -35.75 -0.80 -12.63
N LYS A 297 -35.08 -1.03 -11.49
CA LYS A 297 -35.03 -2.36 -10.85
C LYS A 297 -36.36 -2.80 -10.21
N ASP A 298 -37.11 -1.86 -9.62
CA ASP A 298 -38.42 -2.17 -9.02
C ASP A 298 -39.51 -2.47 -10.08
N VAL A 299 -39.33 -2.01 -11.33
CA VAL A 299 -40.27 -2.28 -12.44
C VAL A 299 -39.98 -3.62 -13.11
N GLU A 300 -38.73 -4.07 -13.13
CA GLU A 300 -38.33 -5.36 -13.71
C GLU A 300 -38.68 -6.53 -12.77
N GLU A 301 -38.51 -6.36 -11.45
CA GLU A 301 -38.81 -7.41 -10.45
C GLU A 301 -40.34 -7.64 -10.25
N ASN A 302 -41.18 -6.65 -10.58
CA ASN A 302 -42.64 -6.79 -10.55
C ASN A 302 -43.22 -7.44 -11.82
N LYS A 303 -42.49 -7.45 -12.96
CA LYS A 303 -42.96 -8.14 -14.19
C LYS A 303 -42.68 -9.64 -14.17
N GLU A 304 -41.67 -10.11 -13.42
CA GLU A 304 -41.40 -11.55 -13.28
C GLU A 304 -42.34 -12.26 -12.29
N LYS A 305 -43.07 -11.53 -11.44
CA LYS A 305 -44.03 -12.12 -10.47
C LYS A 305 -45.47 -12.27 -10.99
N GLU A 306 -45.82 -11.69 -12.13
CA GLU A 306 -47.13 -11.89 -12.78
C GLU A 306 -47.11 -12.94 -13.91
N THR A 307 -45.96 -13.59 -14.14
CA THR A 307 -45.84 -14.66 -15.16
C THR A 307 -45.22 -15.93 -14.58
N LYS A 308 -45.84 -16.49 -13.53
CA LYS A 308 -45.69 -17.92 -13.17
C LYS A 308 -46.85 -18.41 -12.31
#